data_AF-A0A0C3CTZ9-F1
#
_entry.id   AF-A0A0C3CTZ9-F1
#
_cell.length_a   1.000
_cell.length_b   1.000
_cell.length_c   1.000
_cell.angle_alpha   90.00
_cell.angle_beta   90.00
_cell.angle_gamma   90.00
#
_symmetry.space_group_name_H-M   'P 1'
#
loop_
_entity.id
_entity.type
_entity.pdbx_description
1 polymer ?
#
loop_
_entity_poly.entity_id
_entity_poly.type
_entity_poly.pdbx_seq_one_letter_code
_entity_poly.pdbx_strand_id
1 'polypeptide(L)'
;MAYCTGGIRCEKATRWMLEKTQMKPGDEVYTLEGGIQAYLMWMEEEIQAGRKTPKDSLFKGKNFVFDARGSLGLDGVHDGGGMEREPVAKCHICSNPEDRLSKCRSKGCHLVLVVCEKCEEGDVRCCGNCAELDRASSIEGPRPICLCEMEREARLWGEEYFRKGRLKGNKQGSREEGIEIEIKTIV
;
A
#
# COMPACT_ATOMS: atom_id res chain seq x y z
N MET A 1 -9.84 -13.66 -4.73
CA MET A 1 -8.42 -13.72 -4.34
C MET A 1 -8.05 -12.44 -3.59
N ALA A 2 -7.32 -12.55 -2.47
CA ALA A 2 -6.84 -11.44 -1.67
C ALA A 2 -5.32 -11.57 -1.44
N TYR A 3 -4.61 -10.45 -1.54
CA TYR A 3 -3.17 -10.38 -1.28
C TYR A 3 -2.82 -9.07 -0.59
N CYS A 4 -1.74 -9.09 0.19
CA CYS A 4 -1.13 -7.91 0.80
C CYS A 4 0.38 -8.15 0.93
N THR A 5 1.15 -7.18 1.44
CA THR A 5 2.61 -7.27 1.54
C THR A 5 3.10 -8.60 2.12
N GLY A 6 2.51 -9.08 3.22
CA GLY A 6 2.97 -10.27 3.96
C GLY A 6 1.85 -11.20 4.42
N GLY A 7 0.69 -11.21 3.77
CA GLY A 7 -0.44 -12.12 4.07
C GLY A 7 -1.33 -11.76 5.27
N ILE A 8 -0.80 -11.16 6.35
CA ILE A 8 -1.54 -10.99 7.63
C ILE A 8 -2.86 -10.21 7.53
N ARG A 9 -2.96 -9.23 6.62
CA ARG A 9 -4.23 -8.49 6.41
C ARG A 9 -5.26 -9.35 5.69
N CYS A 10 -4.81 -10.21 4.78
CA CYS A 10 -5.67 -11.10 4.01
C CYS A 10 -6.28 -12.14 4.93
N GLU A 11 -5.50 -12.77 5.81
CA GLU A 11 -6.01 -13.72 6.80
C GLU A 11 -7.17 -13.15 7.62
N LYS A 12 -7.01 -11.93 8.14
CA LYS A 12 -8.06 -11.26 8.90
C LYS A 12 -9.25 -10.86 8.03
N ALA A 13 -9.00 -10.33 6.83
CA ALA A 13 -10.05 -9.86 5.93
C ALA A 13 -10.90 -11.02 5.39
N THR A 14 -10.27 -12.13 5.01
CA THR A 14 -10.99 -13.31 4.53
C THR A 14 -11.76 -13.95 5.67
N ARG A 15 -11.17 -14.09 6.88
CA ARG A 15 -11.91 -14.57 8.05
C ARG A 15 -13.13 -13.70 8.36
N TRP A 16 -12.98 -12.37 8.34
CA TRP A 16 -14.09 -11.45 8.52
C TRP A 16 -15.15 -11.62 7.43
N MET A 17 -14.75 -11.82 6.18
CA MET A 17 -15.66 -12.07 5.07
C MET A 17 -16.48 -13.34 5.30
N LEU A 18 -15.84 -14.43 5.73
CA LEU A 18 -16.54 -15.67 6.09
C LEU A 18 -17.55 -15.47 7.22
N GLU A 19 -17.20 -14.68 8.23
CA GLU A 19 -18.03 -14.50 9.43
C GLU A 19 -19.15 -13.46 9.29
N LYS A 20 -18.97 -12.47 8.41
CA LYS A 20 -19.84 -11.27 8.36
C LYS A 20 -20.55 -11.06 7.03
N THR A 21 -20.20 -11.81 5.99
CA THR A 21 -20.89 -11.75 4.71
C THR A 21 -21.74 -12.98 4.50
N GLN A 22 -22.83 -12.85 3.73
CA GLN A 22 -23.70 -13.96 3.37
C GLN A 22 -23.07 -14.73 2.20
N MET A 23 -21.93 -15.36 2.46
CA MET A 23 -21.30 -16.26 1.49
C MET A 23 -22.21 -17.46 1.25
N LYS A 24 -22.37 -17.83 -0.02
CA LYS A 24 -23.19 -18.96 -0.43
C LYS A 24 -22.37 -20.24 -0.36
N PRO A 25 -23.02 -21.40 -0.15
CA PRO A 25 -22.38 -22.69 -0.35
C PRO A 25 -21.75 -22.78 -1.74
N GLY A 26 -20.45 -23.10 -1.81
CA GLY A 26 -19.68 -23.15 -3.06
C GLY A 26 -18.89 -21.87 -3.40
N ASP A 27 -19.02 -20.80 -2.63
CA ASP A 27 -18.15 -19.62 -2.79
C ASP A 27 -16.73 -19.94 -2.29
N GLU A 28 -15.73 -19.57 -3.09
CA GLU A 28 -14.32 -19.80 -2.78
C GLU A 28 -13.57 -18.50 -2.51
N VAL A 29 -12.79 -18.50 -1.43
CA VAL A 29 -11.92 -17.36 -1.08
C VAL A 29 -10.47 -17.81 -1.15
N TYR A 30 -9.73 -17.18 -2.05
CA TYR A 30 -8.30 -17.43 -2.24
C TYR A 30 -7.45 -16.38 -1.55
N THR A 31 -6.38 -16.80 -0.89
CA THR A 31 -5.32 -15.92 -0.39
C THR A 31 -3.95 -16.31 -0.92
N LEU A 32 -3.11 -15.33 -1.23
CA LEU A 32 -1.71 -15.56 -1.57
C LEU A 32 -0.91 -15.85 -0.30
N GLU A 33 -0.32 -17.04 -0.20
CA GLU A 33 0.48 -17.44 0.96
C GLU A 33 1.68 -16.52 1.13
N GLY A 34 1.93 -16.04 2.35
CA GLY A 34 3.04 -15.11 2.62
C GLY A 34 2.95 -13.75 1.90
N GLY A 35 1.90 -13.52 1.11
CA GLY A 35 1.66 -12.27 0.39
C GLY A 35 2.64 -11.98 -0.75
N ILE A 36 2.68 -10.71 -1.16
CA ILE A 36 3.51 -10.24 -2.28
C ILE A 36 5.00 -10.55 -2.02
N GLN A 37 5.46 -10.44 -0.78
CA GLN A 37 6.86 -10.68 -0.45
C GLN A 37 7.28 -12.14 -0.74
N ALA A 38 6.47 -13.12 -0.34
CA ALA A 38 6.74 -14.52 -0.63
C ALA A 38 6.70 -14.82 -2.13
N TYR A 39 5.75 -14.23 -2.85
CA TYR A 39 5.70 -14.32 -4.32
C TYR A 39 6.97 -13.79 -4.99
N LEU A 40 7.50 -12.64 -4.53
CA LEU A 40 8.73 -12.07 -5.08
C LEU A 40 9.94 -12.97 -4.80
N MET A 41 10.06 -13.52 -3.59
CA MET A 41 11.14 -14.45 -3.23
C MET A 41 11.08 -15.73 -4.09
N TRP A 42 9.90 -16.33 -4.24
CA TRP A 42 9.71 -17.48 -5.13
C TRP A 42 10.08 -17.16 -6.58
N MET A 43 9.62 -16.01 -7.10
CA MET A 43 9.99 -15.58 -8.45
C MET A 43 11.51 -15.41 -8.61
N GLU A 44 12.21 -14.87 -7.62
CA GLU A 44 13.66 -14.73 -7.64
C GLU A 44 14.36 -16.10 -7.68
N GLU A 45 13.94 -17.06 -6.86
CA GLU A 45 14.45 -18.44 -6.87
C GLU A 45 14.21 -19.14 -8.23
N GLU A 46 13.01 -18.98 -8.81
CA GLU A 46 12.68 -19.54 -10.13
C GLU A 46 13.54 -18.93 -11.25
N ILE A 47 13.87 -17.63 -11.17
CA ILE A 47 14.73 -16.96 -12.13
C ILE A 47 16.19 -17.40 -11.95
N GLN A 48 16.69 -17.48 -10.72
CA GLN A 48 18.04 -17.97 -10.42
C GLN A 48 18.24 -19.42 -10.88
N ALA A 49 17.19 -20.24 -10.80
CA ALA A 49 17.21 -21.61 -11.29
C ALA A 49 17.00 -21.73 -12.82
N GLY A 50 16.81 -20.61 -13.54
CA GLY A 50 16.61 -20.59 -14.99
C GLY A 50 15.25 -21.12 -15.47
N ARG A 51 14.28 -21.32 -14.57
CA ARG A 51 12.93 -21.80 -14.90
C ARG A 51 12.00 -20.68 -15.35
N LYS A 52 12.29 -19.45 -14.93
CA LYS A 52 11.53 -18.24 -15.27
C LYS A 52 12.46 -17.10 -15.62
N THR A 53 11.89 -16.08 -16.23
CA THR A 53 12.52 -14.78 -16.50
C THR A 53 11.80 -13.68 -15.73
N PRO A 54 12.42 -12.50 -15.53
CA PRO A 54 11.74 -11.36 -14.91
C PRO A 54 10.42 -10.95 -15.59
N LYS A 55 10.24 -11.28 -16.88
CA LYS A 55 9.04 -11.00 -17.68
C LYS A 55 7.85 -11.88 -17.30
N ASP A 56 8.10 -13.08 -16.80
CA ASP A 56 7.07 -14.03 -16.35
C ASP A 56 6.40 -13.60 -15.04
N SER A 57 6.97 -12.62 -14.34
CA SER A 57 6.38 -12.07 -13.12
C SER A 57 5.13 -11.25 -13.43
N LEU A 58 4.03 -11.60 -12.76
CA LEU A 58 2.77 -10.85 -12.78
C LEU A 58 2.85 -9.58 -11.94
N PHE A 59 3.77 -9.51 -10.97
CA PHE A 59 3.99 -8.32 -10.16
C PHE A 59 4.80 -7.27 -10.92
N LYS A 60 4.29 -6.03 -10.98
CA LYS A 60 4.93 -4.89 -11.64
C LYS A 60 5.29 -3.81 -10.62
N GLY A 61 6.48 -3.24 -10.74
CA GLY A 61 7.01 -2.24 -9.80
C GLY A 61 7.65 -2.84 -8.55
N LYS A 62 7.56 -2.11 -7.43
CA LYS A 62 8.13 -2.49 -6.13
C LYS A 62 7.06 -2.60 -5.05
N ASN A 63 7.22 -3.58 -4.17
CA ASN A 63 6.35 -3.86 -3.04
C ASN A 63 6.71 -2.95 -1.86
N PHE A 64 5.76 -2.13 -1.38
CA PHE A 64 5.97 -1.28 -0.21
C PHE A 64 6.18 -2.12 1.06
N VAL A 65 7.23 -1.79 1.81
CA VAL A 65 7.55 -2.43 3.10
C VAL A 65 7.62 -1.39 4.22
N PHE A 66 7.21 -1.79 5.42
CA PHE A 66 7.01 -0.90 6.56
C PHE A 66 8.30 -0.73 7.39
N ASP A 67 9.42 -0.47 6.72
CA ASP A 67 10.71 -0.20 7.36
C ASP A 67 11.57 0.74 6.50
N ALA A 68 12.83 0.94 6.88
CA ALA A 68 13.74 1.89 6.24
C ALA A 68 14.07 1.56 4.77
N ARG A 69 13.81 0.32 4.31
CA ARG A 69 14.00 -0.07 2.91
C ARG A 69 12.98 0.61 1.99
N GLY A 70 11.79 0.95 2.52
CA GLY A 70 10.71 1.63 1.80
C GLY A 70 9.98 0.73 0.80
N SER A 71 10.68 0.09 -0.12
CA SER A 71 10.11 -0.81 -1.12
C SER A 71 11.10 -1.88 -1.60
N LEU A 72 10.61 -3.04 -2.01
CA LEU A 72 11.41 -4.15 -2.54
C LEU A 72 10.89 -4.61 -3.91
N GLY A 73 11.80 -4.88 -4.85
CA GLY A 73 11.48 -5.41 -6.17
C GLY A 73 12.40 -6.57 -6.56
N LEU A 74 12.36 -6.99 -7.82
CA LEU A 74 13.29 -7.99 -8.38
C LEU A 74 14.51 -7.30 -9.02
N ASP A 75 14.94 -6.18 -8.45
CA ASP A 75 15.90 -5.27 -9.07
C ASP A 75 17.33 -5.85 -9.16
N GLY A 76 17.65 -6.83 -8.29
CA GLY A 76 18.93 -7.54 -8.29
C GLY A 76 18.98 -8.77 -9.20
N VAL A 77 17.88 -9.08 -9.90
CA VAL A 77 17.76 -10.28 -10.74
C VAL A 77 17.94 -9.89 -12.20
N HIS A 78 19.16 -10.02 -12.70
CA HIS A 78 19.50 -9.75 -14.09
C HIS A 78 19.49 -11.05 -14.91
N ASP A 79 18.77 -11.07 -16.02
CA ASP A 79 18.75 -12.17 -16.99
C ASP A 79 19.99 -12.20 -17.91
N GLY A 80 21.07 -11.49 -17.54
CA GLY A 80 22.24 -11.26 -18.40
C GLY A 80 21.99 -10.28 -19.54
N GLY A 81 20.76 -9.78 -19.74
CA GLY A 81 20.33 -8.87 -20.80
C GLY A 81 20.21 -7.40 -20.38
N GLY A 82 20.62 -7.05 -19.15
CA GLY A 82 20.71 -5.65 -18.68
C GLY A 82 19.37 -4.92 -18.56
N MET A 83 18.23 -5.62 -18.52
CA MET A 83 16.93 -4.95 -18.48
C MET A 83 16.58 -4.54 -17.04
N GLU A 84 16.92 -3.30 -16.68
CA GLU A 84 16.33 -2.60 -15.54
C GLU A 84 14.80 -2.56 -15.72
N ARG A 85 14.06 -2.91 -14.66
CA ARG A 85 12.61 -2.84 -14.69
C ARG A 85 12.16 -1.39 -14.80
N GLU A 86 11.20 -1.14 -15.69
CA GLU A 86 10.61 0.19 -15.83
C GLU A 86 9.77 0.54 -14.59
N PRO A 87 10.00 1.70 -13.95
CA PRO A 87 9.19 2.16 -12.85
C PRO A 87 7.71 2.28 -13.22
N VAL A 88 6.82 1.82 -12.35
CA VAL A 88 5.36 1.90 -12.57
C VAL A 88 4.75 3.24 -12.15
N ALA A 89 5.56 4.15 -11.64
CA ALA A 89 5.13 5.45 -11.15
C ALA A 89 6.04 6.57 -11.69
N LYS A 90 5.73 7.79 -11.28
CA LYS A 90 6.46 9.00 -11.66
C LYS A 90 6.77 9.81 -10.42
N CYS A 91 7.91 10.47 -10.43
CA CYS A 91 8.31 11.41 -9.39
C CYS A 91 7.24 12.51 -9.24
N HIS A 92 6.80 12.73 -8.01
CA HIS A 92 5.78 13.72 -7.64
C HIS A 92 6.17 15.16 -8.03
N ILE A 93 7.48 15.45 -8.12
CA ILE A 93 8.00 16.80 -8.37
C ILE A 93 8.30 17.02 -9.85
N CYS A 94 9.10 16.14 -10.47
CA CYS A 94 9.57 16.33 -11.85
C CYS A 94 8.86 15.45 -12.89
N SER A 95 7.97 14.55 -12.47
CA SER A 95 7.23 13.60 -13.34
C SER A 95 8.06 12.58 -14.11
N ASN A 96 9.38 12.50 -13.90
CA ASN A 96 10.20 11.44 -14.47
C ASN A 96 9.80 10.05 -13.92
N PRO A 97 9.91 8.97 -14.70
CA PRO A 97 9.69 7.61 -14.21
C PRO A 97 10.53 7.33 -12.96
N GLU A 98 9.87 6.88 -11.89
CA GLU A 98 10.48 6.66 -10.59
C GLU A 98 9.58 5.75 -9.75
N ASP A 99 10.17 4.97 -8.85
CA ASP A 99 9.44 4.13 -7.90
C ASP A 99 9.97 4.25 -6.46
N ARG A 100 11.04 5.01 -6.26
CA ARG A 100 11.56 5.36 -4.96
C ARG A 100 10.57 6.17 -4.16
N LEU A 101 10.37 5.75 -2.91
CA LEU A 101 9.46 6.38 -1.99
C LEU A 101 10.21 7.31 -1.02
N SER A 102 9.64 8.49 -0.82
CA SER A 102 10.04 9.47 0.19
C SER A 102 8.80 9.97 0.94
N LYS A 103 8.97 10.97 1.80
CA LYS A 103 7.90 11.55 2.60
C LYS A 103 7.84 13.06 2.40
N CYS A 104 6.64 13.62 2.52
CA CYS A 104 6.49 15.05 2.68
C CYS A 104 7.29 15.52 3.92
N ARG A 105 8.10 16.59 3.78
CA ARG A 105 8.90 17.16 4.88
C ARG A 105 8.07 17.93 5.90
N SER A 106 6.80 18.25 5.58
CA SER A 106 5.93 18.98 6.50
C SER A 106 5.66 18.18 7.77
N LYS A 107 5.80 18.83 8.93
CA LYS A 107 5.63 18.18 10.24
C LYS A 107 4.22 17.62 10.45
N GLY A 108 3.22 18.30 9.87
CA GLY A 108 1.81 17.91 9.93
C GLY A 108 1.37 16.93 8.84
N CYS A 109 2.23 16.62 7.87
CA CYS A 109 1.92 15.76 6.75
C CYS A 109 2.69 14.44 6.84
N HIS A 110 2.00 13.33 6.62
CA HIS A 110 2.61 12.00 6.63
C HIS A 110 2.41 11.25 5.31
N LEU A 111 2.13 12.00 4.23
CA LEU A 111 2.01 11.43 2.90
C LEU A 111 3.36 10.88 2.42
N VAL A 112 3.32 9.63 1.95
CA VAL A 112 4.41 8.98 1.23
C VAL A 112 4.28 9.35 -0.24
N LEU A 113 5.37 9.81 -0.85
CA LEU A 113 5.44 10.33 -2.20
C LEU A 113 6.46 9.52 -3.01
N VAL A 114 6.24 9.39 -4.31
CA VAL A 114 7.28 8.88 -5.22
C VAL A 114 8.21 10.03 -5.54
N VAL A 115 9.50 9.95 -5.20
CA VAL A 115 10.45 11.05 -5.36
C VAL A 115 11.82 10.52 -5.75
N CYS A 116 12.35 11.01 -6.87
CA CYS A 116 13.68 10.63 -7.32
C CYS A 116 14.77 11.27 -6.47
N GLU A 117 15.96 10.68 -6.47
CA GLU A 117 17.08 11.12 -5.63
C GLU A 117 17.38 12.61 -5.78
N LYS A 118 17.43 13.11 -7.03
CA LYS A 118 17.65 14.54 -7.34
C LYS A 118 16.62 15.47 -6.70
N CYS A 119 15.36 15.05 -6.65
CA CYS A 119 14.29 15.87 -6.07
C CYS A 119 14.23 15.76 -4.54
N GLU A 120 14.76 14.69 -3.96
CA GLU A 120 14.76 14.50 -2.50
C GLU A 120 15.73 15.43 -1.77
N GLU A 121 16.82 15.83 -2.42
CA GLU A 121 17.75 16.85 -1.93
C GLU A 121 17.06 18.20 -1.67
N GLY A 122 15.95 18.47 -2.37
CA GLY A 122 15.13 19.66 -2.21
C GLY A 122 14.13 19.61 -1.04
N ASP A 123 13.27 20.63 -0.99
CA ASP A 123 12.16 20.69 -0.04
C ASP A 123 10.95 19.88 -0.55
N VAL A 124 10.98 18.57 -0.30
CA VAL A 124 9.90 17.65 -0.73
C VAL A 124 8.58 17.99 -0.02
N ARG A 125 7.60 18.44 -0.81
CA ARG A 125 6.24 18.77 -0.36
C ARG A 125 5.20 18.04 -1.20
N CYS A 126 4.11 17.57 -0.57
CA CYS A 126 2.98 17.03 -1.34
C CYS A 126 2.18 18.13 -2.06
N CYS A 127 2.10 19.34 -1.48
CA CYS A 127 1.43 20.52 -2.04
C CYS A 127 1.97 21.82 -1.45
N GLY A 128 1.61 22.96 -2.05
CA GLY A 128 1.99 24.29 -1.56
C GLY A 128 1.48 24.59 -0.14
N ASN A 129 0.27 24.11 0.21
CA ASN A 129 -0.33 24.32 1.52
C ASN A 129 0.49 23.69 2.67
N CYS A 130 1.25 22.62 2.40
CA CYS A 130 2.16 22.04 3.40
C CYS A 130 3.24 23.02 3.86
N ALA A 131 3.71 23.92 3.00
CA ALA A 131 4.70 24.92 3.39
C ALA A 131 4.08 26.01 4.28
N GLU A 132 2.80 26.34 4.07
CA GLU A 132 2.05 27.29 4.88
C GLU A 132 1.78 26.74 6.28
N LEU A 133 1.32 25.47 6.36
CA LEU A 133 1.04 24.80 7.63
C LEU A 133 2.27 24.69 8.54
N ASP A 134 3.46 24.52 7.96
CA ASP A 134 4.70 24.48 8.74
C ASP A 134 5.08 25.86 9.32
N ARG A 135 4.66 26.96 8.69
CA ARG A 135 4.91 28.33 9.17
C ARG A 135 3.89 28.78 10.21
N ALA A 136 2.71 28.17 10.21
CA ALA A 136 1.66 28.45 11.18
C ALA A 136 2.04 27.86 12.55
N SER A 137 2.64 28.68 13.41
CA SER A 137 2.96 28.31 14.80
C SER A 137 1.70 28.11 15.64
N SER A 138 1.57 26.91 16.22
CA SER A 138 0.63 26.54 17.31
C SER A 138 -0.85 26.78 17.03
N ILE A 139 -1.59 25.69 16.78
CA ILE A 139 -3.05 25.68 16.81
C ILE A 139 -3.48 24.88 18.05
N GLU A 140 -4.12 25.55 19.01
CA GLU A 140 -4.97 24.87 19.98
C GLU A 140 -6.12 24.21 19.20
N GLY A 141 -6.12 22.88 19.12
CA GLY A 141 -7.13 22.15 18.35
C GLY A 141 -6.60 20.89 17.66
N PRO A 142 -7.43 20.25 16.82
CA PRO A 142 -7.01 19.09 16.05
C PRO A 142 -5.86 19.45 15.10
N ARG A 143 -4.92 18.50 14.94
CA ARG A 143 -3.74 18.68 14.07
C ARG A 143 -4.19 19.11 12.66
N PRO A 144 -3.68 20.23 12.12
CA PRO A 144 -4.02 20.64 10.77
C PRO A 144 -3.47 19.63 9.77
N ILE A 145 -4.27 19.30 8.77
CA ILE A 145 -3.88 18.46 7.63
C ILE A 145 -3.86 19.32 6.37
N CYS A 146 -2.95 19.00 5.45
CA CYS A 146 -2.85 19.72 4.19
C CYS A 146 -4.03 19.43 3.25
N LEU A 147 -4.26 20.31 2.28
CA LEU A 147 -5.32 20.15 1.27
C LEU A 147 -5.34 18.75 0.62
N CYS A 148 -4.18 18.20 0.24
CA CYS A 148 -4.13 16.85 -0.35
C CYS A 148 -4.65 15.75 0.59
N GLU A 149 -4.37 15.84 1.89
CA GLU A 149 -4.86 14.87 2.86
C GLU A 149 -6.34 15.12 3.16
N MET A 150 -6.80 16.38 3.15
CA MET A 150 -8.22 16.70 3.25
C MET A 150 -9.01 16.09 2.08
N GLU A 151 -8.55 16.29 0.85
CA GLU A 151 -9.14 15.72 -0.36
C GLU A 151 -9.15 14.19 -0.33
N ARG A 152 -8.04 13.58 0.12
CA ARG A 152 -7.93 12.13 0.26
C ARG A 152 -8.94 11.58 1.27
N GLU A 153 -9.03 12.17 2.46
CA GLU A 153 -9.97 11.76 3.50
C GLU A 153 -11.42 11.97 3.04
N ALA A 154 -11.73 13.11 2.40
CA ALA A 154 -13.05 13.37 1.84
C ALA A 154 -13.44 12.34 0.77
N ARG A 155 -12.49 11.93 -0.08
CA ARG A 155 -12.73 10.89 -1.09
C ARG A 155 -12.94 9.51 -0.48
N LEU A 156 -12.22 9.17 0.59
CA LEU A 156 -12.31 7.84 1.22
C LEU A 156 -13.57 7.67 2.06
N TRP A 157 -13.98 8.73 2.77
CA TRP A 157 -15.03 8.65 3.79
C TRP A 157 -16.29 9.46 3.48
N GLY A 158 -16.26 10.31 2.45
CA GLY A 158 -17.31 11.27 2.11
C GLY A 158 -17.24 12.57 2.92
N GLU A 159 -17.75 13.67 2.35
CA GLU A 159 -17.70 15.01 2.96
C GLU A 159 -18.40 15.08 4.34
N GLU A 160 -19.46 14.28 4.53
CA GLU A 160 -20.21 14.26 5.79
C GLU A 160 -19.45 13.59 6.94
N TYR A 161 -18.68 12.53 6.66
CA TYR A 161 -17.87 11.84 7.67
C TYR A 161 -16.75 12.75 8.18
N PHE A 162 -16.15 13.53 7.27
CA PHE A 162 -15.12 14.50 7.61
C PHE A 162 -15.65 15.60 8.56
N ARG A 163 -16.85 16.12 8.30
CA ARG A 163 -17.48 17.17 9.14
C ARG A 163 -17.87 16.69 10.54
N LYS A 164 -18.23 15.42 10.72
CA LYS A 164 -18.69 14.88 12.01
C LYS A 164 -17.56 14.43 12.95
N GLY A 165 -16.31 14.44 12.48
CA GLY A 165 -15.17 13.91 13.23
C GLY A 165 -15.28 12.39 13.45
N ARG A 166 -14.18 11.77 13.88
CA ARG A 166 -14.12 10.31 14.17
C ARG A 166 -15.10 9.94 15.30
N LEU A 167 -16.35 9.66 14.96
CA LEU A 167 -17.29 9.02 15.89
C LEU A 167 -16.78 7.61 16.19
N LYS A 168 -16.58 7.32 17.48
CA LYS A 168 -16.13 6.01 17.97
C LYS A 168 -17.09 4.93 17.45
N GLY A 169 -16.57 4.03 16.63
CA GLY A 169 -17.34 2.89 16.10
C GLY A 169 -17.91 2.06 17.25
N ASN A 170 -19.23 1.96 17.31
CA ASN A 170 -19.94 1.14 18.29
C ASN A 170 -19.80 -0.33 17.89
N LYS A 171 -19.18 -1.15 18.76
CA LYS A 171 -19.03 -2.60 18.54
C LYS A 171 -20.30 -3.30 19.04
N GLN A 172 -21.19 -3.67 18.13
CA GLN A 172 -22.22 -4.67 18.40
C GLN A 172 -22.14 -5.75 17.33
N GLY A 173 -21.62 -6.91 17.71
CA GLY A 173 -21.66 -8.12 16.89
C GLY A 173 -22.37 -9.21 17.68
N SER A 174 -23.57 -9.58 17.24
CA SER A 174 -24.21 -10.84 17.61
C SER A 174 -23.38 -12.01 17.04
N ARG A 175 -23.43 -13.14 17.76
CA ARG A 175 -22.69 -14.37 17.49
C ARG A 175 -23.70 -15.34 16.87
N GLU A 176 -23.61 -15.58 15.57
CA GLU A 176 -24.40 -16.59 14.86
C GLU A 176 -23.52 -17.77 14.44
N GLU A 177 -24.14 -18.94 14.33
CA GLU A 177 -23.54 -20.27 14.23
C GLU A 177 -22.76 -20.49 12.92
N GLY A 178 -21.74 -21.34 13.00
CA GLY A 178 -20.69 -21.48 12.00
C GLY A 178 -21.16 -22.02 10.65
N ILE A 179 -20.85 -21.28 9.59
CA ILE A 179 -20.90 -21.76 8.20
C ILE A 179 -19.55 -22.40 7.88
N GLU A 180 -19.56 -23.62 7.33
CA GLU A 180 -18.37 -24.31 6.87
C GLU A 180 -18.00 -23.79 5.47
N ILE A 181 -16.91 -23.01 5.37
CA ILE A 181 -16.41 -22.43 4.12
C ILE A 181 -14.93 -22.76 3.98
N GLU A 182 -14.54 -23.20 2.78
CA GLU A 182 -13.18 -23.63 2.47
C GLU A 182 -12.30 -22.43 2.06
N ILE A 183 -11.29 -22.12 2.88
CA ILE A 183 -10.24 -21.15 2.52
C ILE A 183 -9.18 -21.90 1.71
N LYS A 184 -8.90 -21.41 0.49
CA LYS A 184 -7.85 -21.98 -0.35
C LYS A 184 -6.66 -21.06 -0.38
N THR A 185 -5.50 -21.60 -0.06
CA THR A 185 -4.24 -20.88 -0.17
C THR A 185 -3.58 -21.23 -1.49
N ILE A 186 -3.15 -20.20 -2.23
CA ILE A 186 -2.36 -20.38 -3.45
C ILE A 186 -0.93 -20.00 -3.10
N VAL A 187 -0.01 -20.93 -3.38
CA VAL A 187 1.44 -20.78 -3.26
C VAL A 187 1.99 -20.27 -4.59
#